data_AF-A0A969J770-F1
#
_entry.id   AF-A0A969J770-F1
#
_cell.length_a   1.000
_cell.length_b   1.000
_cell.length_c   1.000
_cell.angle_alpha   90.00
_cell.angle_beta   90.00
_cell.angle_gamma   90.00
#
_symmetry.space_group_name_H-M   'P 1'
#
loop_
_entity.id
_entity.type
_entity.pdbx_description
1 polymer ?
#
loop_
_entity_poly.entity_id
_entity_poly.type
_entity_poly.pdbx_seq_one_letter_code
_entity_poly.pdbx_strand_id
1 'polypeptide(L)'
;MTNKILAVTRPNRPKMPDASQTTGKLEAPSEDSKTSTASTASASGDEKKKLVSRPQKPTKRSKPQPLVELAEVITPQGEAFKVGERILVRAPWGDQAVAEITNFYQISPDQVVAAFIPQDSKEDWIWEGGYIRIDLLRATASADSSGLS
;
A
#
# COMPACT_ATOMS: atom_id res chain seq x y z
N MET A 1 -3.97 -30.99 -18.12
CA MET A 1 -3.32 -29.66 -18.23
C MET A 1 -2.94 -29.21 -16.83
N THR A 2 -1.65 -29.10 -16.53
CA THR A 2 -1.12 -28.88 -15.17
C THR A 2 -0.68 -27.43 -15.04
N ASN A 3 -1.37 -26.65 -14.20
CA ASN A 3 -1.04 -25.24 -13.97
C ASN A 3 0.10 -25.13 -12.95
N LYS A 4 1.27 -24.64 -13.38
CA LYS A 4 2.41 -24.35 -12.50
C LYS A 4 2.17 -23.01 -11.80
N ILE A 5 2.05 -23.02 -10.47
CA ILE A 5 1.96 -21.81 -9.66
C ILE A 5 3.39 -21.30 -9.43
N LEU A 6 3.74 -20.16 -10.04
CA LEU A 6 4.98 -19.45 -9.77
C LEU A 6 4.82 -18.66 -8.46
N ALA A 7 5.59 -19.01 -7.44
CA ALA A 7 5.64 -18.23 -6.21
C ALA A 7 6.34 -16.88 -6.51
N VAL A 8 5.63 -15.77 -6.26
CA VAL A 8 6.22 -14.42 -6.37
C VAL A 8 6.99 -14.15 -5.07
N THR A 9 8.31 -14.22 -5.15
CA THR A 9 9.20 -13.86 -4.05
C THR A 9 9.09 -12.35 -3.81
N ARG A 10 8.80 -11.93 -2.57
CA ARG A 10 8.73 -10.51 -2.23
C ARG A 10 10.14 -9.89 -2.31
N PRO A 11 10.31 -8.68 -2.86
CA PRO A 11 11.59 -7.99 -2.83
C PRO A 11 12.05 -7.76 -1.38
N ASN A 12 13.37 -7.88 -1.18
CA ASN A 12 13.99 -7.79 0.13
C ASN A 12 13.87 -6.35 0.67
N ARG A 13 13.14 -6.16 1.77
CA ARG A 13 13.02 -4.85 2.41
C ARG A 13 14.36 -4.49 3.06
N PRO A 14 14.97 -3.34 2.77
CA PRO A 14 16.16 -2.89 3.50
C PRO A 14 15.85 -2.83 5.00
N LYS A 15 16.73 -3.41 5.83
CA LYS A 15 16.66 -3.22 7.28
C LYS A 15 17.10 -1.79 7.57
N MET A 16 16.18 -0.98 8.08
CA MET A 16 16.56 0.29 8.71
C MET A 16 17.48 -0.03 9.89
N PRO A 17 18.57 0.72 10.10
CA PRO A 17 19.40 0.55 11.29
C PRO A 17 18.55 0.76 12.55
N ASP A 18 18.64 -0.20 13.46
CA ASP A 18 18.09 -0.12 14.81
C ASP A 18 18.61 1.16 15.45
N ALA A 19 17.71 2.10 15.76
CA ALA A 19 17.99 3.17 16.69
C ALA A 19 18.18 2.52 18.06
N SER A 20 19.40 2.06 18.28
CA SER A 20 19.81 1.30 19.44
C SER A 20 19.59 2.12 20.70
N GLN A 21 18.83 1.50 21.60
CA GLN A 21 18.91 1.60 23.05
C GLN A 21 20.19 2.30 23.51
N THR A 22 20.04 3.54 24.00
CA THR A 22 21.05 4.14 24.86
C THR A 22 20.89 3.54 26.26
N THR A 23 21.99 2.98 26.74
CA THR A 23 22.20 2.32 28.02
C THR A 23 21.96 3.26 29.19
N GLY A 24 21.14 2.83 30.15
CA GLY A 24 20.96 3.47 31.45
C GLY A 24 20.80 2.39 32.53
N LYS A 25 21.91 2.12 33.21
CA LYS A 25 22.12 1.14 34.28
C LYS A 25 21.48 1.58 35.60
N LEU A 26 20.64 0.72 36.20
CA LEU A 26 20.38 0.59 37.65
C LEU A 26 19.92 -0.88 37.85
N GLU A 27 20.76 -1.79 38.35
CA GLU A 27 20.85 -2.25 39.76
C GLU A 27 19.46 -2.37 40.43
N ALA A 28 19.00 -3.50 41.00
CA ALA A 28 19.68 -4.63 41.64
C ALA A 28 18.73 -5.88 41.70
N PRO A 29 18.94 -6.91 42.55
CA PRO A 29 19.24 -8.27 42.12
C PRO A 29 18.17 -9.31 42.52
N SER A 30 18.29 -10.54 42.01
CA SER A 30 18.46 -11.75 42.82
C SER A 30 18.32 -13.02 41.99
N GLU A 31 19.39 -13.81 42.06
CA GLU A 31 19.43 -15.26 41.84
C GLU A 31 18.28 -15.96 42.58
N ASP A 32 17.68 -17.00 41.98
CA ASP A 32 18.01 -18.35 42.43
C ASP A 32 17.45 -19.44 41.49
N SER A 33 18.13 -20.57 41.54
CA SER A 33 18.02 -21.71 40.66
C SER A 33 16.95 -22.73 41.10
N LYS A 34 16.72 -23.70 40.22
CA LYS A 34 16.41 -25.13 40.48
C LYS A 34 14.94 -25.61 40.67
N THR A 35 14.56 -26.45 39.70
CA THR A 35 14.20 -27.90 39.82
C THR A 35 12.84 -28.33 40.40
N SER A 36 12.11 -29.08 39.56
CA SER A 36 11.17 -30.21 39.83
C SER A 36 10.02 -29.98 40.84
N THR A 37 8.80 -30.48 40.66
CA THR A 37 8.43 -31.89 40.46
C THR A 37 6.92 -31.95 40.19
N ALA A 38 6.48 -32.99 39.48
CA ALA A 38 5.10 -33.29 39.16
C ALA A 38 4.18 -33.41 40.41
N SER A 39 2.91 -33.09 40.23
CA SER A 39 1.81 -33.70 40.99
C SER A 39 0.54 -33.76 40.13
N THR A 40 0.18 -35.00 39.84
CA THR A 40 -1.06 -35.49 39.24
C THR A 40 -2.23 -35.21 40.17
N ALA A 41 -3.36 -34.72 39.65
CA ALA A 41 -4.69 -35.33 39.82
C ALA A 41 -5.83 -34.42 39.32
N SER A 42 -6.51 -34.94 38.31
CA SER A 42 -7.88 -34.77 37.86
C SER A 42 -8.86 -33.94 38.72
N ALA A 43 -9.48 -32.95 38.08
CA ALA A 43 -10.89 -32.65 38.30
C ALA A 43 -11.51 -32.16 36.98
N SER A 44 -12.50 -32.92 36.54
CA SER A 44 -13.38 -32.71 35.40
C SER A 44 -13.92 -31.28 35.32
N GLY A 45 -13.46 -30.53 34.32
CA GLY A 45 -14.09 -29.32 33.83
C GLY A 45 -14.50 -29.55 32.37
N ASP A 46 -15.80 -29.63 32.13
CA ASP A 46 -16.42 -29.72 30.81
C ASP A 46 -16.21 -28.39 30.06
N GLU A 47 -14.98 -28.14 29.61
CA GLU A 47 -14.68 -27.01 28.74
C GLU A 47 -15.22 -27.35 27.35
N LYS A 48 -16.44 -26.88 27.09
CA LYS A 48 -16.99 -26.72 25.74
C LYS A 48 -15.99 -25.90 24.92
N LYS A 49 -15.08 -26.60 24.24
CA LYS A 49 -14.20 -26.02 23.22
C LYS A 49 -15.10 -25.36 22.19
N LYS A 50 -15.23 -24.03 22.27
CA LYS A 50 -15.84 -23.23 21.20
C LYS A 50 -15.03 -23.52 19.96
N LEU A 51 -15.57 -24.37 19.09
CA LEU A 51 -15.04 -24.62 17.76
C LEU A 51 -14.99 -23.26 17.06
N VAL A 52 -13.78 -22.73 16.90
CA VAL A 52 -13.55 -21.52 16.09
C VAL A 52 -13.95 -21.90 14.67
N SER A 53 -15.13 -21.44 14.24
CA SER A 53 -15.62 -21.67 12.90
C SER A 53 -14.63 -21.07 11.91
N ARG A 54 -14.00 -21.93 11.12
CA ARG A 54 -13.05 -21.49 10.09
C ARG A 54 -13.85 -20.70 9.05
N PRO A 55 -13.43 -19.48 8.69
CA PRO A 55 -14.17 -18.66 7.72
C PRO A 55 -14.40 -19.47 6.44
N GLN A 56 -15.67 -19.60 6.05
CA GLN A 56 -16.03 -20.32 4.83
C GLN A 56 -15.47 -19.57 3.63
N LYS A 57 -14.83 -20.31 2.73
CA LYS A 57 -14.34 -19.76 1.46
C LYS A 57 -15.55 -19.35 0.62
N PRO A 58 -15.55 -18.16 -0.01
CA PRO A 58 -16.64 -17.74 -0.87
C PRO A 58 -16.91 -18.80 -1.95
N THR A 59 -18.15 -19.29 -2.01
CA THR A 59 -18.56 -20.40 -2.87
C THR A 59 -18.55 -20.04 -4.36
N LYS A 60 -18.52 -18.75 -4.68
CA LYS A 60 -18.48 -18.23 -6.05
C LYS A 60 -17.40 -17.15 -6.14
N ARG A 61 -16.45 -17.33 -7.06
CA ARG A 61 -15.60 -16.22 -7.51
C ARG A 61 -16.43 -15.35 -8.44
N SER A 62 -16.55 -14.06 -8.14
CA SER A 62 -17.09 -13.09 -9.10
C SER A 62 -16.17 -13.07 -10.33
N LYS A 63 -16.76 -12.96 -11.52
CA LYS A 63 -15.97 -12.70 -12.73
C LYS A 63 -15.37 -11.30 -12.61
N PRO A 64 -14.08 -11.10 -12.98
CA PRO A 64 -13.51 -9.77 -13.02
C PRO A 64 -14.32 -8.92 -14.00
N GLN A 65 -14.64 -7.69 -13.62
CA GLN A 65 -15.25 -6.73 -14.54
C GLN A 65 -14.20 -6.24 -15.55
N PRO A 66 -14.59 -5.97 -16.80
CA PRO A 66 -13.69 -5.38 -17.78
C PRO A 66 -13.30 -3.97 -17.33
N LEU A 67 -12.01 -3.65 -17.45
CA LEU A 67 -11.49 -2.31 -17.22
C LEU A 67 -11.85 -1.44 -18.41
N VAL A 68 -12.47 -0.27 -18.18
CA VAL A 68 -12.81 0.67 -19.25
C VAL A 68 -11.76 1.78 -19.26
N GLU A 69 -11.15 2.00 -20.42
CA GLU A 69 -10.18 3.08 -20.64
C GLU A 69 -10.90 4.38 -21.03
N LEU A 70 -10.42 5.51 -20.51
CA LEU A 70 -10.95 6.84 -20.81
C LEU A 70 -9.84 7.73 -21.37
N ALA A 71 -10.17 8.56 -22.35
CA ALA A 71 -9.20 9.51 -22.94
C ALA A 71 -9.04 10.79 -22.09
N GLU A 72 -10.09 11.17 -21.38
CA GLU A 72 -10.19 12.40 -20.59
C GLU A 72 -11.12 12.16 -19.40
N VAL A 73 -10.86 12.85 -18.29
CA VAL A 73 -11.68 12.82 -17.08
C VAL A 73 -11.92 14.24 -16.59
N ILE A 74 -13.11 14.48 -16.04
CA ILE A 74 -13.43 15.72 -15.35
C ILE A 74 -13.42 15.43 -13.85
N THR A 75 -12.60 16.16 -13.12
CA THR A 75 -12.51 16.05 -11.65
C THR A 75 -13.77 16.62 -10.99
N PRO A 76 -14.06 16.25 -9.73
CA PRO A 76 -15.15 16.85 -8.97
C PRO A 76 -15.08 18.39 -8.85
N GLN A 77 -13.88 18.97 -9.02
CA GLN A 77 -13.63 20.41 -9.00
C GLN A 77 -13.94 21.09 -10.34
N GLY A 78 -14.27 20.32 -11.38
CA GLY A 78 -14.54 20.83 -12.74
C GLY A 78 -13.29 20.99 -13.62
N GLU A 79 -12.12 20.57 -13.14
CA GLU A 79 -10.89 20.56 -13.93
C GLU A 79 -10.84 19.30 -14.81
N ALA A 80 -10.56 19.47 -16.09
CA ALA A 80 -10.45 18.37 -17.04
C ALA A 80 -8.98 17.96 -17.21
N PHE A 81 -8.71 16.65 -17.17
CA PHE A 81 -7.38 16.09 -17.37
C PHE A 81 -7.33 15.13 -18.54
N LYS A 82 -6.22 15.16 -19.29
CA LYS A 82 -5.99 14.33 -20.47
C LYS A 82 -4.74 13.46 -20.32
N VAL A 83 -4.72 12.37 -21.09
CA VAL A 83 -3.50 11.57 -21.26
C VAL A 83 -2.39 12.46 -21.85
N GLY A 84 -1.19 12.38 -21.27
CA GLY A 84 -0.03 13.20 -21.60
C GLY A 84 0.14 14.45 -20.72
N GLU A 85 -0.84 14.79 -19.88
CA GLU A 85 -0.71 15.93 -18.98
C GLU A 85 0.14 15.62 -17.75
N ARG A 86 0.75 16.67 -17.21
CA ARG A 86 1.62 16.59 -16.04
C ARG A 86 0.86 16.92 -14.76
N ILE A 87 1.08 16.07 -13.76
CA ILE A 87 0.44 16.17 -12.45
C ILE A 87 1.46 16.15 -11.32
N LEU A 88 1.06 16.71 -10.19
CA LEU A 88 1.80 16.64 -8.94
C LEU A 88 1.31 15.47 -8.10
N VAL A 89 2.24 14.57 -7.77
CA VAL A 89 2.00 13.35 -7.00
C VAL A 89 2.99 13.25 -5.84
N ARG A 90 2.59 12.57 -4.76
CA ARG A 90 3.50 12.31 -3.64
C ARG A 90 4.37 11.10 -3.96
N ALA A 91 5.68 11.33 -4.05
CA ALA A 91 6.65 10.30 -4.35
C ALA A 91 6.89 9.36 -3.16
N PRO A 92 7.42 8.14 -3.39
CA PRO A 92 7.74 7.17 -2.34
C PRO A 92 8.74 7.69 -1.28
N TRP A 93 9.59 8.65 -1.64
CA TRP A 93 10.56 9.28 -0.73
C TRP A 93 9.98 10.44 0.08
N GLY A 94 8.70 10.78 -0.09
CA GLY A 94 7.95 11.69 0.77
C GLY A 94 7.62 13.06 0.15
N ASP A 95 8.41 13.51 -0.82
CA ASP A 95 8.27 14.82 -1.47
C ASP A 95 7.23 14.80 -2.61
N GLN A 96 6.88 15.99 -3.11
CA GLN A 96 6.11 16.13 -4.35
C GLN A 96 7.02 15.84 -5.55
N ALA A 97 6.47 15.20 -6.57
CA ALA A 97 7.14 14.91 -7.82
C ALA A 97 6.18 15.13 -8.99
N VAL A 98 6.74 15.50 -10.14
CA VAL A 98 6.03 15.59 -11.40
C VAL A 98 5.89 14.19 -11.98
N ALA A 99 4.69 13.88 -12.45
CA ALA A 99 4.38 12.67 -13.20
C ALA A 99 3.52 13.00 -14.42
N GLU A 100 3.58 12.15 -15.44
CA GLU A 100 2.77 12.26 -16.65
C GLU A 100 1.67 11.20 -16.65
N ILE A 101 0.45 11.60 -16.97
CA ILE A 101 -0.69 10.70 -17.07
C ILE A 101 -0.54 9.85 -18.34
N THR A 102 -0.57 8.53 -18.19
CA THR A 102 -0.47 7.60 -19.33
C THR A 102 -1.81 7.00 -19.74
N ASN A 103 -2.74 6.86 -18.80
CA ASN A 103 -4.08 6.34 -19.10
C ASN A 103 -5.06 6.67 -17.96
N PHE A 104 -6.36 6.56 -18.22
CA PHE A 104 -7.40 6.58 -17.20
C PHE A 104 -8.20 5.29 -17.24
N TYR A 105 -8.54 4.78 -16.06
CA TYR A 105 -9.29 3.53 -15.92
C TYR A 105 -10.50 3.73 -15.02
N GLN A 106 -11.67 3.34 -15.52
CA GLN A 106 -12.89 3.25 -14.73
C GLN A 106 -13.00 1.84 -14.12
N ILE A 107 -12.89 1.77 -12.79
CA ILE A 107 -12.98 0.53 -12.00
C ILE A 107 -14.46 0.24 -11.66
N SER A 108 -15.22 1.29 -11.37
CA SER A 108 -16.67 1.26 -11.14
C SER A 108 -17.28 2.61 -11.58
N PRO A 109 -18.62 2.76 -11.65
CA PRO A 109 -19.25 4.01 -12.07
C PRO A 109 -18.70 5.25 -11.36
N ASP A 110 -18.46 5.15 -10.05
CA ASP A 110 -17.96 6.25 -9.21
C ASP A 110 -16.45 6.21 -8.93
N GLN A 111 -15.71 5.25 -9.51
CA GLN A 111 -14.29 5.07 -9.25
C GLN A 111 -13.50 5.10 -10.55
N VAL A 112 -12.81 6.23 -10.74
CA VAL A 112 -11.87 6.43 -11.84
C VAL A 112 -10.48 6.69 -11.26
N VAL A 113 -9.47 6.08 -11.87
CA VAL A 113 -8.06 6.26 -11.53
C VAL A 113 -7.26 6.67 -12.76
N ALA A 114 -6.28 7.54 -12.57
CA ALA A 114 -5.26 7.85 -13.55
C ALA A 114 -4.03 6.98 -13.30
N ALA A 115 -3.54 6.30 -14.33
CA ALA A 115 -2.21 5.73 -14.35
C ALA A 115 -1.21 6.79 -14.78
N PHE A 116 -0.04 6.81 -14.14
CA PHE A 116 1.00 7.78 -14.43
C PHE A 116 2.39 7.17 -14.36
N ILE A 117 3.34 7.81 -15.03
CA ILE A 117 4.78 7.55 -14.93
C ILE A 117 5.49 8.78 -14.34
N PRO A 118 6.45 8.61 -13.41
CA PRO A 118 7.15 9.74 -12.84
C PRO A 118 8.11 10.35 -13.86
N GLN A 119 8.21 11.67 -13.83
CA GLN A 119 9.17 12.46 -14.59
C GLN A 119 10.38 12.83 -13.74
N ASP A 120 10.20 12.86 -12.41
CA ASP A 120 11.26 13.06 -11.44
C ASP A 120 11.81 11.73 -10.92
N SER A 121 13.10 11.72 -10.59
CA SER A 121 13.78 10.57 -9.98
C SER A 121 14.65 11.02 -8.81
N LYS A 122 14.98 10.09 -7.92
CA LYS A 122 15.87 10.32 -6.78
C LYS A 122 16.94 9.23 -6.76
N GLU A 123 18.16 9.62 -6.40
CA GLU A 123 19.27 8.68 -6.21
C GLU A 123 18.85 7.56 -5.24
N ASP A 124 19.23 6.32 -5.54
CA ASP A 124 18.86 5.10 -4.83
C ASP A 124 17.36 4.71 -4.85
N TRP A 125 16.51 5.38 -5.64
CA TRP A 125 15.10 5.04 -5.79
C TRP A 125 14.72 4.71 -7.22
N ILE A 126 14.05 3.57 -7.39
CA ILE A 126 13.37 3.22 -8.64
C ILE A 126 11.86 3.37 -8.40
N TRP A 127 11.25 4.29 -9.13
CA TRP A 127 9.81 4.49 -9.15
C TRP A 127 9.33 4.41 -10.59
N GLU A 128 8.50 3.42 -10.90
CA GLU A 128 8.09 3.12 -12.29
C GLU A 128 6.74 3.75 -12.65
N GLY A 129 6.01 4.28 -11.68
CA GLY A 129 4.65 4.75 -11.88
C GLY A 129 3.72 4.44 -10.72
N GLY A 130 2.46 4.71 -10.95
CA GLY A 130 1.42 4.42 -10.00
C GLY A 130 0.02 4.70 -10.55
N TYR A 131 -0.94 4.54 -9.66
CA TYR A 131 -2.33 4.89 -9.89
C TYR A 131 -2.76 5.90 -8.85
N ILE A 132 -3.43 6.97 -9.28
CA ILE A 132 -4.01 7.99 -8.41
C ILE A 132 -5.50 8.13 -8.72
N ARG A 133 -6.32 8.38 -7.71
CA ARG A 133 -7.74 8.64 -7.93
C ARG A 133 -7.93 10.03 -8.55
N ILE A 134 -8.96 10.18 -9.38
CA ILE A 134 -9.23 11.47 -10.06
C ILE A 134 -9.49 12.63 -9.09
N ASP A 135 -10.04 12.37 -7.90
CA ASP A 135 -10.32 13.38 -6.88
C ASP A 135 -9.06 13.98 -6.23
N LEU A 136 -7.90 13.36 -6.47
CA LEU A 136 -6.61 13.75 -5.94
C LEU A 136 -5.67 14.33 -7.01
N LEU A 137 -6.13 14.45 -8.26
CA LEU A 137 -5.34 15.05 -9.32
C LEU A 137 -5.10 16.53 -9.03
N ARG A 138 -3.89 16.98 -9.35
CA ARG A 138 -3.45 18.36 -9.24
C ARG A 138 -2.55 18.66 -10.42
N ALA A 139 -2.91 19.66 -11.22
CA ALA A 139 -2.02 20.13 -12.28
C ALA A 139 -0.70 20.63 -11.68
N THR A 140 0.40 20.40 -12.38
CA THR A 140 1.61 21.20 -12.17
C THR A 140 1.25 22.62 -12.58
N ALA A 141 1.30 23.60 -11.67
CA ALA A 141 0.89 24.97 -11.98
C ALA A 141 1.47 25.42 -13.34
N SER A 142 0.59 25.65 -14.32
CA SER A 142 1.00 26.20 -15.60
C SER A 142 1.54 27.60 -15.32
N ALA A 143 2.80 27.84 -15.67
CA ALA A 143 3.40 29.16 -15.61
C ALA A 143 2.78 30.05 -16.69
N ASP A 144 1.53 30.47 -16.49
CA ASP A 144 0.86 31.50 -17.28
C ASP A 144 0.08 32.44 -16.34
N SER A 145 0.83 33.36 -15.73
CA SER A 145 0.34 34.70 -15.36
C SER A 145 1.52 35.67 -15.19
N SER A 146 2.42 35.68 -16.18
CA SER A 146 3.31 36.81 -16.44
C SER A 146 2.73 37.60 -17.60
N GLY A 147 1.95 38.63 -17.28
CA GLY A 147 1.32 39.48 -18.29
C GLY A 147 0.45 40.58 -17.67
N LEU A 148 1.05 41.31 -16.74
CA LEU A 148 0.52 42.57 -16.22
C LEU A 148 0.26 43.58 -17.36
N SER A 149 -0.92 44.21 -17.25
CA SER A 149 -1.30 45.58 -17.68
C SER A 149 -1.28 45.94 -19.15
#